data_AF-A0A7S1STY4-F1
#
_entry.id   AF-A0A7S1STY4-F1
#
_cell.length_a   1.000
_cell.length_b   1.000
_cell.length_c   1.000
_cell.angle_alpha   90.00
_cell.angle_beta   90.00
_cell.angle_gamma   90.00
#
_symmetry.space_group_name_H-M   'P 1'
#
loop_
_entity.id
_entity.type
_entity.pdbx_description
1 polymer ?
#
loop_
_entity_poly.entity_id
_entity_poly.type
_entity_poly.pdbx_seq_one_letter_code
_entity_poly.pdbx_strand_id
1 'polypeptide(L)'
;RPTYSAITAHAKDAKPAIVFVPTRKHARLTALDLLTFAAAEGEPARFLQVEEADLAPYLERVHDKALLHSLQYGVAFIHEAMSQAEQDVVNVLFSSGAIQVMVATASVCWGLSLGAHLVVVMGTQYYEAGGHGGANYPLTDLLQMLGKAGRPQADDTGRAVIMCHSPSKEYYKKFLFEPFPIESHLDHFLADHFCAEIVTKTVENKQDAVDYLTWTFFYRRLAQNPNYYNLNGTSHRHLSDHLSDLVENTLSDLEQSKVISVEDEMDLSPLNLGMISAYYYITYTTIELFSSSLTAKTKLKGLVEILSNASEFDNIPFRPGEEDLVERLLKHCPLTAEGAKYTDPHTKANALLQCHLSRRTVHGDVVGDQREIVGQSLRLLQACVDVISSSGWLNPALAAMELSQMITQAMWERDSPLMQLPHVSKETAATATKAGVESVFDLLDMEDDARRELLNMSDQQLADVAKAANRYPDIQLNYKVVDQDEVAAGDNVTIQVEL
;
A
#
# COMPACT_ATOMS: atom_id res chain seq x y z
N ARG A 1 32.80 -0.28 -3.50
CA ARG A 1 34.04 -0.89 -4.05
C ARG A 1 33.85 -2.34 -4.54
N PRO A 2 33.41 -3.34 -3.74
CA PRO A 2 33.25 -4.71 -4.24
C PRO A 2 32.30 -4.82 -5.44
N THR A 3 31.21 -4.04 -5.44
CA THR A 3 30.26 -3.95 -6.56
C THR A 3 30.93 -3.51 -7.85
N TYR A 4 31.73 -2.44 -7.80
CA TYR A 4 32.52 -1.97 -8.95
C TYR A 4 33.46 -3.06 -9.46
N SER A 5 34.21 -3.72 -8.56
CA SER A 5 35.11 -4.82 -8.93
C SER A 5 34.38 -6.02 -9.54
N ALA A 6 33.16 -6.33 -9.10
CA ALA A 6 32.35 -7.38 -9.69
C ALA A 6 31.91 -7.01 -11.12
N ILE A 7 31.51 -5.76 -11.36
CA ILE A 7 31.14 -5.26 -12.69
C ILE A 7 32.35 -5.35 -13.63
N THR A 8 33.51 -4.81 -13.25
CA THR A 8 34.71 -4.84 -14.11
C THR A 8 35.25 -6.25 -14.36
N ALA A 9 35.08 -7.17 -13.41
CA ALA A 9 35.50 -8.56 -13.56
C ALA A 9 34.55 -9.40 -14.41
N HIS A 10 33.23 -9.19 -14.29
CA HIS A 10 32.22 -10.11 -14.81
C HIS A 10 31.35 -9.54 -15.94
N ALA A 11 31.22 -8.23 -16.08
CA ALA A 11 30.48 -7.55 -17.14
C ALA A 11 31.44 -6.86 -18.13
N LYS A 12 32.31 -7.66 -18.76
CA LYS A 12 33.28 -7.19 -19.77
C LYS A 12 32.58 -6.87 -21.09
N ASP A 13 33.28 -6.17 -21.99
CA ASP A 13 32.83 -5.86 -23.34
C ASP A 13 31.48 -5.11 -23.37
N ALA A 14 31.34 -4.12 -22.49
CA ALA A 14 30.14 -3.30 -22.34
C ALA A 14 28.84 -4.07 -22.04
N LYS A 15 28.93 -5.32 -21.56
CA LYS A 15 27.74 -6.10 -21.21
C LYS A 15 26.97 -5.46 -20.06
N PRO A 16 25.62 -5.47 -20.10
CA PRO A 16 24.80 -4.76 -19.13
C PRO A 16 24.86 -5.40 -17.74
N ALA A 17 24.81 -4.57 -16.71
CA ALA A 17 24.82 -4.99 -15.31
C ALA A 17 23.69 -4.33 -14.51
N ILE A 18 22.96 -5.11 -13.72
CA ILE A 18 21.97 -4.63 -12.75
C ILE A 18 22.52 -4.81 -11.34
N VAL A 19 22.43 -3.77 -10.52
CA VAL A 19 22.81 -3.81 -9.10
C VAL A 19 21.56 -3.62 -8.24
N PHE A 20 21.16 -4.64 -7.49
CA PHE A 20 20.06 -4.53 -6.53
C PHE A 20 20.55 -4.04 -5.17
N VAL A 21 19.79 -3.11 -4.59
CA VAL A 21 20.10 -2.45 -3.30
C VAL A 21 18.84 -2.32 -2.43
N PRO A 22 18.98 -2.18 -1.09
CA PRO A 22 17.83 -2.22 -0.19
C PRO A 22 16.92 -1.00 -0.21
N THR A 23 17.44 0.21 -0.42
CA THR A 23 16.62 1.41 -0.31
C THR A 23 16.96 2.42 -1.40
N ARG A 24 16.06 3.39 -1.62
CA ARG A 24 16.25 4.49 -2.58
C ARG A 24 17.54 5.27 -2.33
N LYS A 25 17.85 5.51 -1.05
CA LYS A 25 19.10 6.13 -0.61
C LYS A 25 20.31 5.32 -1.08
N HIS A 26 20.27 4.00 -0.92
CA HIS A 26 21.35 3.13 -1.40
C HIS A 26 21.44 3.15 -2.93
N ALA A 27 20.33 3.24 -3.66
CA ALA A 27 20.35 3.27 -5.13
C ALA A 27 21.11 4.49 -5.65
N ARG A 28 20.75 5.67 -5.13
CA ARG A 28 21.43 6.92 -5.45
C ARG A 28 22.91 6.91 -5.03
N LEU A 29 23.22 6.52 -3.79
CA LEU A 29 24.59 6.52 -3.30
C LEU A 29 25.47 5.53 -4.07
N THR A 30 24.97 4.32 -4.34
CA THR A 30 25.71 3.30 -5.08
C THR A 30 25.98 3.75 -6.50
N ALA A 31 25.02 4.40 -7.18
CA ALA A 31 25.24 4.95 -8.51
C ALA A 31 26.39 5.98 -8.52
N LEU A 32 26.39 6.93 -7.58
CA LEU A 32 27.45 7.95 -7.46
C LEU A 32 28.82 7.36 -7.05
N ASP A 33 28.82 6.36 -6.17
CA ASP A 33 30.03 5.64 -5.77
C ASP A 33 30.66 4.92 -6.96
N LEU A 34 29.86 4.28 -7.81
CA LEU A 34 30.35 3.61 -9.03
C LEU A 34 31.07 4.59 -9.96
N LEU A 35 30.54 5.81 -10.13
CA LEU A 35 31.20 6.86 -10.90
C LEU A 35 32.52 7.31 -10.28
N THR A 36 32.52 7.47 -8.95
CA THR A 36 33.72 7.88 -8.21
C THR A 36 34.84 6.83 -8.36
N PHE A 37 34.50 5.54 -8.33
CA PHE A 37 35.47 4.47 -8.57
C PHE A 37 35.96 4.43 -10.02
N ALA A 38 35.09 4.66 -11.00
CA ALA A 38 35.48 4.73 -12.42
C ALA A 38 36.44 5.90 -12.68
N ALA A 39 36.14 7.07 -12.13
CA ALA A 39 37.00 8.24 -12.20
C ALA A 39 38.36 8.01 -11.51
N ALA A 40 38.39 7.32 -10.38
CA ALA A 40 39.63 6.98 -9.67
C ALA A 40 40.55 6.03 -10.47
N GLU A 41 39.98 5.21 -11.37
CA GLU A 41 40.74 4.39 -12.33
C GLU A 41 41.11 5.13 -13.63
N GLY A 42 40.73 6.40 -13.77
CA GLY A 42 41.02 7.22 -14.94
C GLY A 42 40.04 7.04 -16.11
N GLU A 43 38.95 6.30 -15.93
CA GLU A 43 37.94 6.04 -16.96
C GLU A 43 36.54 6.51 -16.49
N PRO A 44 36.30 7.82 -16.32
CA PRO A 44 35.08 8.35 -15.70
C PRO A 44 33.79 8.02 -16.46
N ALA A 45 33.84 7.92 -17.80
CA ALA A 45 32.69 7.63 -18.66
C ALA A 45 32.64 6.16 -19.12
N ARG A 46 33.33 5.25 -18.44
CA ARG A 46 33.47 3.83 -18.84
C ARG A 46 32.15 3.13 -19.14
N PHE A 47 31.09 3.47 -18.40
CA PHE A 47 29.80 2.80 -18.50
C PHE A 47 28.90 3.40 -19.58
N LEU A 48 29.29 4.52 -20.21
CA LEU A 48 28.55 5.16 -21.29
C LEU A 48 29.00 4.57 -22.64
N GLN A 49 28.05 4.12 -23.46
CA GLN A 49 28.32 3.46 -24.74
C GLN A 49 27.88 4.28 -25.96
N VAL A 50 27.47 5.53 -25.75
CA VAL A 50 26.99 6.47 -26.76
C VAL A 50 27.64 7.83 -26.58
N GLU A 51 27.58 8.66 -27.62
CA GLU A 51 28.03 10.05 -27.54
C GLU A 51 27.04 10.90 -26.74
N GLU A 52 27.53 11.96 -26.09
CA GLU A 52 26.69 12.85 -25.26
C GLU A 52 25.53 13.48 -26.05
N ALA A 53 25.71 13.70 -27.35
CA ALA A 53 24.68 14.27 -28.23
C ALA A 53 23.45 13.36 -28.38
N ASP A 54 23.63 12.03 -28.40
CA ASP A 54 22.54 11.07 -28.53
C ASP A 54 21.76 10.91 -27.21
N LEU A 55 22.42 11.21 -26.08
CA LEU A 55 21.83 11.14 -24.75
C LEU A 55 21.01 12.39 -24.40
N ALA A 56 21.40 13.57 -24.91
CA ALA A 56 20.81 14.87 -24.54
C ALA A 56 19.27 14.93 -24.59
N PRO A 57 18.56 14.43 -25.63
CA PRO A 57 17.09 14.49 -25.69
C PRO A 57 16.39 13.71 -24.56
N TYR A 58 17.05 12.67 -24.03
CA TYR A 58 16.53 11.88 -22.93
C TYR A 58 16.74 12.56 -21.58
N LEU A 59 17.86 13.28 -21.41
CA LEU A 59 18.19 13.98 -20.16
C LEU A 59 17.24 15.14 -19.89
N GLU A 60 16.70 15.80 -20.91
CA GLU A 60 15.72 16.88 -20.77
C GLU A 60 14.42 16.42 -20.07
N ARG A 61 14.12 15.12 -20.11
CA ARG A 61 12.94 14.50 -19.49
C ARG A 61 13.18 14.06 -18.05
N VAL A 62 14.40 14.21 -17.53
CA VAL A 62 14.79 13.78 -16.18
C VAL A 62 14.85 14.97 -15.24
N HIS A 63 14.19 14.87 -14.09
CA HIS A 63 14.13 15.95 -13.10
C HIS A 63 15.04 15.70 -11.90
N ASP A 64 15.27 14.44 -11.52
CA ASP A 64 16.21 14.13 -10.45
C ASP A 64 17.65 14.47 -10.88
N LYS A 65 18.25 15.43 -10.18
CA LYS A 65 19.60 15.92 -10.47
C LYS A 65 20.68 14.85 -10.31
N ALA A 66 20.52 13.93 -9.38
CA ALA A 66 21.48 12.86 -9.17
C ALA A 66 21.36 11.80 -10.28
N LEU A 67 20.14 11.51 -10.74
CA LEU A 67 19.91 10.62 -11.88
C LEU A 67 20.47 11.22 -13.18
N LEU A 68 20.21 12.51 -13.41
CA LEU A 68 20.73 13.23 -14.56
C LEU A 68 22.26 13.18 -14.59
N HIS A 69 22.90 13.48 -13.46
CA HIS A 69 24.36 13.39 -13.35
C HIS A 69 24.85 11.95 -13.55
N SER A 70 24.18 10.94 -12.99
CA SER A 70 24.64 9.56 -13.13
C SER A 70 24.53 9.04 -14.57
N LEU A 71 23.44 9.39 -15.26
CA LEU A 71 23.19 8.99 -16.64
C LEU A 71 24.26 9.50 -17.61
N GLN A 72 24.78 10.72 -17.39
CA GLN A 72 25.87 11.31 -18.19
C GLN A 72 27.15 10.47 -18.20
N TYR A 73 27.34 9.59 -17.21
CA TYR A 73 28.49 8.70 -17.12
C TYR A 73 28.12 7.23 -17.30
N GLY A 74 26.91 6.95 -17.80
CA GLY A 74 26.46 5.60 -18.15
C GLY A 74 25.95 4.75 -17.00
N VAL A 75 25.55 5.37 -15.88
CA VAL A 75 24.94 4.69 -14.73
C VAL A 75 23.56 5.27 -14.45
N ALA A 76 22.52 4.44 -14.44
CA ALA A 76 21.20 4.84 -13.97
C ALA A 76 20.93 4.28 -12.58
N PHE A 77 19.95 4.86 -11.88
CA PHE A 77 19.27 4.19 -10.79
C PHE A 77 17.75 4.22 -10.97
N ILE A 78 17.07 3.20 -10.46
CA ILE A 78 15.62 3.06 -10.52
C ILE A 78 15.03 2.65 -9.17
N HIS A 79 13.93 3.30 -8.77
CA HIS A 79 13.22 3.00 -7.53
C HIS A 79 11.72 3.28 -7.63
N GLU A 80 10.91 2.73 -6.72
CA GLU A 80 9.45 2.71 -6.80
C GLU A 80 8.76 4.08 -6.74
N ALA A 81 9.43 5.11 -6.20
CA ALA A 81 8.91 6.49 -6.22
C ALA A 81 9.27 7.32 -7.45
N MET A 82 10.00 6.77 -8.42
CA MET A 82 10.30 7.52 -9.65
C MET A 82 9.05 7.72 -10.50
N SER A 83 8.99 8.86 -11.20
CA SER A 83 7.93 9.10 -12.18
C SER A 83 7.99 8.08 -13.31
N GLN A 84 6.84 7.72 -13.88
CA GLN A 84 6.81 6.79 -15.02
C GLN A 84 7.65 7.31 -16.19
N ALA A 85 7.63 8.62 -16.44
CA ALA A 85 8.43 9.24 -17.50
C ALA A 85 9.94 9.03 -17.32
N GLU A 86 10.47 9.14 -16.09
CA GLU A 86 11.88 8.89 -15.81
C GLU A 86 12.22 7.39 -15.85
N GLN A 87 11.33 6.53 -15.37
CA GLN A 87 11.50 5.07 -15.47
C GLN A 87 11.58 4.64 -16.95
N ASP A 88 10.74 5.19 -17.81
CA ASP A 88 10.75 4.92 -19.25
C ASP A 88 12.07 5.33 -19.89
N VAL A 89 12.61 6.51 -19.52
CA VAL A 89 13.92 6.98 -20.00
C VAL A 89 15.03 6.00 -19.59
N VAL A 90 15.08 5.62 -18.31
CA VAL A 90 16.09 4.66 -17.80
C VAL A 90 15.98 3.32 -18.53
N ASN A 91 14.75 2.83 -18.72
CA ASN A 91 14.50 1.55 -19.39
C ASN A 91 14.94 1.55 -20.85
N VAL A 92 14.66 2.63 -21.59
CA VAL A 92 15.07 2.78 -23.00
C VAL A 92 16.59 2.87 -23.12
N LEU A 93 17.23 3.68 -22.28
CA LEU A 93 18.69 3.83 -22.31
C LEU A 93 19.41 2.53 -21.94
N PHE A 94 18.91 1.77 -20.97
CA PHE A 94 19.53 0.50 -20.57
C PHE A 94 19.30 -0.61 -21.61
N SER A 95 18.07 -0.74 -22.13
CA SER A 95 17.74 -1.79 -23.11
C SER A 95 18.40 -1.58 -24.48
N SER A 96 18.61 -0.33 -24.89
CA SER A 96 19.37 0.00 -26.12
C SER A 96 20.87 -0.21 -25.97
N GLY A 97 21.36 -0.40 -24.75
CA GLY A 97 22.78 -0.52 -24.43
C GLY A 97 23.52 0.82 -24.35
N ALA A 98 22.81 1.95 -24.39
CA ALA A 98 23.43 3.28 -24.26
C ALA A 98 24.11 3.48 -22.91
N ILE A 99 23.51 2.94 -21.85
CA ILE A 99 24.11 2.86 -20.51
C ILE A 99 24.37 1.41 -20.13
N GLN A 100 25.50 1.15 -19.48
CA GLN A 100 25.90 -0.22 -19.12
C GLN A 100 25.33 -0.66 -17.76
N VAL A 101 25.17 0.26 -16.80
CA VAL A 101 24.85 -0.11 -15.41
C VAL A 101 23.54 0.51 -14.95
N MET A 102 22.70 -0.28 -14.31
CA MET A 102 21.48 0.18 -13.65
C MET A 102 21.43 -0.29 -12.20
N VAL A 103 21.27 0.64 -11.27
CA VAL A 103 21.11 0.35 -9.84
C VAL A 103 19.63 0.37 -9.47
N ALA A 104 19.05 -0.77 -9.11
CA ALA A 104 17.63 -0.92 -8.83
C ALA A 104 17.38 -1.17 -7.33
N THR A 105 16.32 -0.60 -6.76
CA THR A 105 15.88 -1.04 -5.43
C THR A 105 15.34 -2.47 -5.45
N ALA A 106 15.47 -3.19 -4.35
CA ALA A 106 14.97 -4.55 -4.22
C ALA A 106 13.47 -4.67 -4.55
N SER A 107 12.67 -3.68 -4.11
CA SER A 107 11.22 -3.58 -4.34
C SER A 107 10.80 -3.57 -5.81
N VAL A 108 11.65 -3.11 -6.73
CA VAL A 108 11.30 -3.04 -8.16
C VAL A 108 11.63 -4.32 -8.94
N CYS A 109 12.20 -5.35 -8.30
CA CYS A 109 12.65 -6.57 -9.00
C CYS A 109 11.51 -7.31 -9.73
N TRP A 110 10.29 -7.24 -9.20
CA TRP A 110 9.10 -7.83 -9.80
C TRP A 110 8.60 -7.05 -11.02
N GLY A 111 8.59 -5.72 -10.94
CA GLY A 111 8.12 -4.84 -12.02
C GLY A 111 9.13 -4.63 -13.16
N LEU A 112 10.42 -4.91 -12.92
CA LEU A 112 11.46 -4.71 -13.92
C LEU A 112 11.41 -5.79 -15.01
N SER A 113 11.08 -5.42 -16.25
CA SER A 113 11.04 -6.34 -17.39
C SER A 113 12.42 -6.60 -18.02
N LEU A 114 13.43 -5.81 -17.66
CA LEU A 114 14.75 -5.84 -18.28
C LEU A 114 15.64 -6.94 -17.67
N GLY A 115 16.34 -7.66 -18.55
CA GLY A 115 17.42 -8.58 -18.20
C GLY A 115 18.80 -7.98 -18.45
N ALA A 116 19.80 -8.51 -17.75
CA ALA A 116 21.20 -8.09 -17.84
C ALA A 116 22.12 -9.31 -17.92
N HIS A 117 23.37 -9.08 -18.32
CA HIS A 117 24.39 -10.12 -18.31
C HIS A 117 24.84 -10.42 -16.88
N LEU A 118 25.01 -9.37 -16.07
CA LEU A 118 25.43 -9.45 -14.68
C LEU A 118 24.32 -8.92 -13.77
N VAL A 119 24.00 -9.66 -12.71
CA VAL A 119 23.27 -9.12 -11.55
C VAL A 119 24.18 -9.10 -10.33
N VAL A 120 24.19 -7.99 -9.60
CA VAL A 120 24.85 -7.89 -8.30
C VAL A 120 23.81 -7.57 -7.23
N VAL A 121 23.62 -8.45 -6.25
CA VAL A 121 22.77 -8.17 -5.09
C VAL A 121 23.67 -7.62 -3.98
N MET A 122 23.56 -6.31 -3.72
CA MET A 122 24.41 -5.59 -2.78
C MET A 122 23.76 -5.52 -1.40
N GLY A 123 24.09 -6.50 -0.56
CA GLY A 123 23.43 -6.70 0.73
C GLY A 123 22.15 -7.51 0.55
N THR A 124 21.88 -8.41 1.50
CA THR A 124 20.68 -9.27 1.47
C THR A 124 19.73 -8.97 2.63
N GLN A 125 19.87 -7.79 3.24
CA GLN A 125 19.11 -7.38 4.42
C GLN A 125 18.39 -6.05 4.15
N TYR A 126 17.20 -5.93 4.71
CA TYR A 126 16.42 -4.71 4.78
C TYR A 126 15.99 -4.46 6.22
N TYR A 127 15.52 -3.26 6.51
CA TYR A 127 15.02 -2.91 7.84
C TYR A 127 13.52 -3.20 7.90
N GLU A 128 13.11 -4.02 8.86
CA GLU A 128 11.72 -4.41 9.05
C GLU A 128 10.96 -3.38 9.91
N ALA A 129 9.65 -3.25 9.68
CA ALA A 129 8.78 -2.44 10.52
C ALA A 129 8.77 -2.97 11.96
N GLY A 130 8.79 -2.08 12.97
CA GLY A 130 8.76 -2.48 14.39
C GLY A 130 10.11 -2.54 15.11
N GLY A 131 11.22 -2.22 14.42
CA GLY A 131 12.49 -1.87 15.09
C GLY A 131 13.31 -3.04 15.64
N HIS A 132 12.97 -4.28 15.31
CA HIS A 132 13.65 -5.48 15.83
C HIS A 132 14.93 -5.89 15.09
N GLY A 133 15.36 -5.16 14.06
CA GLY A 133 16.65 -5.35 13.39
C GLY A 133 16.54 -5.47 11.88
N GLY A 134 17.64 -5.90 11.25
CA GLY A 134 17.67 -6.16 9.80
C GLY A 134 17.14 -7.56 9.48
N ALA A 135 16.04 -7.64 8.74
CA ALA A 135 15.51 -8.90 8.19
C ALA A 135 16.23 -9.24 6.88
N ASN A 136 16.38 -10.53 6.57
CA ASN A 136 16.89 -10.95 5.26
C ASN A 136 15.78 -10.85 4.20
N TYR A 137 16.14 -10.57 2.95
CA TYR A 137 15.17 -10.67 1.86
C TYR A 137 14.52 -12.05 1.81
N PRO A 138 13.21 -12.13 1.50
CA PRO A 138 12.59 -13.37 1.08
C PRO A 138 13.41 -14.01 -0.04
N LEU A 139 13.58 -15.34 0.02
CA LEU A 139 14.34 -16.03 -1.01
C LEU A 139 13.71 -15.87 -2.39
N THR A 140 12.39 -15.78 -2.47
CA THR A 140 11.64 -15.52 -3.71
C THR A 140 12.07 -14.22 -4.37
N ASP A 141 12.21 -13.14 -3.60
CA ASP A 141 12.68 -11.85 -4.11
C ASP A 141 14.14 -11.94 -4.58
N LEU A 142 14.98 -12.66 -3.82
CA LEU A 142 16.37 -12.90 -4.22
C LEU A 142 16.43 -13.69 -5.54
N LEU A 143 15.66 -14.77 -5.67
CA LEU A 143 15.58 -15.56 -6.91
C LEU A 143 15.07 -14.72 -8.07
N GLN A 144 14.09 -13.85 -7.86
CA GLN A 144 13.59 -12.93 -8.88
C GLN A 144 14.66 -11.93 -9.34
N MET A 145 15.44 -11.37 -8.40
CA MET A 145 16.59 -10.52 -8.72
C MET A 145 17.62 -11.27 -9.55
N LEU A 146 18.00 -12.47 -9.12
CA LEU A 146 18.98 -13.32 -9.82
C LEU A 146 18.47 -13.75 -11.21
N GLY A 147 17.17 -13.96 -11.35
CA GLY A 147 16.52 -14.26 -12.63
C GLY A 147 16.66 -13.15 -13.67
N LYS A 148 17.00 -11.92 -13.26
CA LYS A 148 17.35 -10.83 -14.19
C LYS A 148 18.72 -11.02 -14.84
N ALA A 149 19.57 -11.93 -14.35
CA ALA A 149 20.85 -12.29 -14.96
C ALA A 149 20.65 -13.24 -16.14
N GLY A 150 19.82 -12.85 -17.11
CA GLY A 150 19.51 -13.66 -18.28
C GLY A 150 19.08 -12.79 -19.45
N ARG A 151 19.80 -12.91 -20.57
CA ARG A 151 19.42 -12.31 -21.86
C ARG A 151 19.43 -13.39 -22.93
N PRO A 152 18.34 -14.17 -23.05
CA PRO A 152 18.21 -15.18 -24.09
C PRO A 152 18.50 -14.56 -25.46
N GLN A 153 19.17 -15.32 -26.34
CA GLN A 153 19.57 -14.89 -27.69
C GLN A 153 20.70 -13.85 -27.76
N ALA A 154 21.03 -13.15 -26.66
CA ALA A 154 22.08 -12.13 -26.65
C ALA A 154 23.38 -12.59 -25.96
N ASP A 155 23.28 -13.36 -24.86
CA ASP A 155 24.45 -13.88 -24.14
C ASP A 155 24.43 -15.40 -24.02
N ASP A 156 25.60 -16.03 -24.15
CA ASP A 156 25.80 -17.46 -23.89
C ASP A 156 25.73 -17.82 -22.40
N THR A 157 26.00 -16.85 -21.52
CA THR A 157 26.01 -17.05 -20.07
C THR A 157 25.45 -15.83 -19.35
N GLY A 158 24.77 -16.05 -18.24
CA GLY A 158 24.40 -15.04 -17.25
C GLY A 158 25.24 -15.20 -16.00
N ARG A 159 25.52 -14.10 -15.29
CA ARG A 159 26.33 -14.09 -14.07
C ARG A 159 25.61 -13.38 -12.95
N ALA A 160 25.74 -13.90 -11.74
CA ALA A 160 25.20 -13.26 -10.55
C ALA A 160 26.21 -13.25 -9.40
N VAL A 161 26.25 -12.15 -8.66
CA VAL A 161 27.10 -11.97 -7.48
C VAL A 161 26.23 -11.53 -6.31
N ILE A 162 26.25 -12.30 -5.22
CA ILE A 162 25.48 -11.99 -4.01
C ILE A 162 26.45 -11.57 -2.91
N MET A 163 26.27 -10.35 -2.41
CA MET A 163 27.02 -9.82 -1.28
C MET A 163 26.14 -9.93 -0.04
N CYS A 164 26.48 -10.85 0.86
CA CYS A 164 25.70 -11.14 2.06
C CYS A 164 26.60 -11.19 3.30
N HIS A 165 25.97 -11.11 4.48
CA HIS A 165 26.64 -11.35 5.74
C HIS A 165 27.09 -12.82 5.84
N SER A 166 28.29 -13.08 6.37
CA SER A 166 28.93 -14.41 6.38
C SER A 166 28.04 -15.57 6.88
N PRO A 167 27.22 -15.42 7.95
CA PRO A 167 26.31 -16.47 8.41
C PRO A 167 25.24 -16.88 7.38
N SER A 168 24.78 -15.95 6.54
CA SER A 168 23.74 -16.23 5.53
C SER A 168 24.29 -16.90 4.27
N LYS A 169 25.62 -16.96 4.11
CA LYS A 169 26.28 -17.48 2.90
C LYS A 169 25.93 -18.92 2.60
N GLU A 170 26.00 -19.81 3.59
CA GLU A 170 25.73 -21.24 3.39
C GLU A 170 24.24 -21.50 3.16
N TYR A 171 23.36 -20.69 3.76
CA TYR A 171 21.92 -20.69 3.47
C TYR A 171 21.66 -20.40 1.99
N TYR A 172 22.20 -19.30 1.46
CA TYR A 172 21.99 -18.95 0.04
C TYR A 172 22.64 -19.95 -0.90
N LYS A 173 23.85 -20.43 -0.62
CA LYS A 173 24.47 -21.48 -1.44
C LYS A 173 23.59 -22.72 -1.55
N LYS A 174 22.97 -23.16 -0.46
CA LYS A 174 22.11 -24.34 -0.50
C LYS A 174 20.87 -24.09 -1.37
N PHE A 175 20.09 -23.07 -1.03
CA PHE A 175 18.76 -22.86 -1.62
C PHE A 175 18.74 -22.17 -2.99
N LEU A 176 19.89 -21.73 -3.51
CA LEU A 176 20.00 -21.27 -4.89
C LEU A 176 20.28 -22.40 -5.88
N PHE A 177 20.87 -23.50 -5.43
CA PHE A 177 21.19 -24.65 -6.28
C PHE A 177 20.28 -25.85 -6.04
N GLU A 178 19.65 -25.92 -4.87
CA GLU A 178 18.63 -26.92 -4.53
C GLU A 178 17.24 -26.29 -4.61
N PRO A 179 16.21 -27.01 -5.09
CA PRO A 179 14.83 -26.54 -5.04
C PRO A 179 14.42 -26.14 -3.63
N PHE A 180 13.83 -24.96 -3.48
CA PHE A 180 13.38 -24.47 -2.18
C PHE A 180 12.09 -25.19 -1.75
N PRO A 181 12.02 -25.72 -0.51
CA PRO A 181 10.78 -26.31 0.00
C PRO A 181 9.74 -25.21 0.22
N ILE A 182 8.56 -25.38 -0.37
CA ILE A 182 7.41 -24.47 -0.18
C ILE A 182 6.47 -25.10 0.85
N GLU A 183 6.13 -24.34 1.88
CA GLU A 183 5.18 -24.70 2.92
C GLU A 183 4.00 -23.72 2.90
N SER A 184 2.86 -24.15 3.43
CA SER A 184 1.70 -23.29 3.60
C SER A 184 1.83 -22.48 4.89
N HIS A 185 1.22 -21.30 4.91
CA HIS A 185 0.97 -20.51 6.14
C HIS A 185 -0.52 -20.27 6.39
N LEU A 186 -1.39 -21.00 5.68
CA LEU A 186 -2.85 -20.84 5.77
C LEU A 186 -3.37 -20.98 7.21
N ASP A 187 -2.72 -21.80 8.04
CA ASP A 187 -3.01 -21.98 9.47
C ASP A 187 -2.89 -20.69 10.29
N HIS A 188 -2.10 -19.72 9.85
CA HIS A 188 -1.98 -18.41 10.51
C HIS A 188 -3.01 -17.37 10.04
N PHE A 189 -3.65 -17.61 8.89
CA PHE A 189 -4.52 -16.64 8.22
C PHE A 189 -5.92 -17.21 7.89
N LEU A 190 -6.32 -18.28 8.60
CA LEU A 190 -7.51 -19.05 8.27
C LEU A 190 -8.83 -18.32 8.55
N ALA A 191 -8.85 -17.50 9.60
CA ALA A 191 -10.05 -16.86 10.13
C ALA A 191 -10.82 -16.05 9.07
N ASP A 192 -10.14 -15.20 8.31
CA ASP A 192 -10.78 -14.37 7.27
C ASP A 192 -11.37 -15.22 6.14
N HIS A 193 -10.68 -16.32 5.76
CA HIS A 193 -11.18 -17.25 4.75
C HIS A 193 -12.43 -17.99 5.25
N PHE A 194 -12.42 -18.48 6.48
CA PHE A 194 -13.62 -19.12 7.06
C PHE A 194 -14.78 -18.15 7.17
N CYS A 195 -14.54 -16.92 7.61
CA CYS A 195 -15.59 -15.89 7.65
C CYS A 195 -16.22 -15.70 6.26
N ALA A 196 -15.40 -15.54 5.21
CA ALA A 196 -15.89 -15.38 3.85
C ALA A 196 -16.67 -16.62 3.34
N GLU A 197 -16.16 -17.83 3.58
CA GLU A 197 -16.80 -19.06 3.11
C GLU A 197 -18.08 -19.42 3.87
N ILE A 198 -18.22 -18.98 5.12
CA ILE A 198 -19.47 -19.08 5.88
C ILE A 198 -20.50 -18.08 5.34
N VAL A 199 -20.08 -16.85 5.00
CA VAL A 199 -20.95 -15.84 4.39
C VAL A 199 -21.47 -16.30 3.02
N THR A 200 -20.64 -16.95 2.21
CA THR A 200 -21.05 -17.50 0.91
C THR A 200 -21.83 -18.82 1.03
N LYS A 201 -21.92 -19.39 2.23
CA LYS A 201 -22.52 -20.71 2.52
C LYS A 201 -21.83 -21.87 1.82
N THR A 202 -20.53 -21.75 1.54
CA THR A 202 -19.70 -22.90 1.18
C THR A 202 -19.43 -23.78 2.40
N VAL A 203 -19.31 -23.14 3.57
CA VAL A 203 -19.11 -23.80 4.87
C VAL A 203 -20.34 -23.51 5.73
N GLU A 204 -21.25 -24.48 5.86
CA GLU A 204 -22.49 -24.32 6.64
C GLU A 204 -22.40 -24.97 8.02
N ASN A 205 -21.41 -25.83 8.27
CA ASN A 205 -21.18 -26.49 9.56
C ASN A 205 -19.69 -26.83 9.78
N LYS A 206 -19.33 -27.27 10.99
CA LYS A 206 -17.93 -27.62 11.33
C LYS A 206 -17.34 -28.75 10.48
N GLN A 207 -18.15 -29.68 9.99
CA GLN A 207 -17.68 -30.75 9.10
C GLN A 207 -17.30 -30.19 7.73
N ASP A 208 -18.12 -29.28 7.18
CA ASP A 208 -17.79 -28.59 5.92
C ASP A 208 -16.49 -27.80 6.05
N ALA A 209 -16.20 -27.21 7.22
CA ALA A 209 -14.94 -26.50 7.48
C ALA A 209 -13.73 -27.44 7.41
N VAL A 210 -13.83 -28.63 8.00
CA VAL A 210 -12.79 -29.67 7.89
C VAL A 210 -12.65 -30.12 6.43
N ASP A 211 -13.77 -30.37 5.74
CA ASP A 211 -13.79 -30.80 4.35
C ASP A 211 -13.15 -29.74 3.44
N TYR A 212 -13.47 -28.45 3.64
CA TYR A 212 -12.85 -27.32 2.95
C TYR A 212 -11.33 -27.32 3.11
N LEU A 213 -10.81 -27.53 4.33
CA LEU A 213 -9.38 -27.62 4.56
C LEU A 213 -8.72 -28.74 3.75
N THR A 214 -9.41 -29.85 3.47
CA THR A 214 -8.85 -30.96 2.66
C THR A 214 -8.52 -30.57 1.21
N TRP A 215 -9.11 -29.49 0.70
CA TRP A 215 -8.85 -28.95 -0.65
C TRP A 215 -7.61 -28.08 -0.73
N THR A 216 -7.00 -27.76 0.41
CA THR A 216 -5.92 -26.78 0.48
C THR A 216 -4.53 -27.39 0.25
N PHE A 217 -3.58 -26.55 -0.16
CA PHE A 217 -2.16 -26.93 -0.18
C PHE A 217 -1.65 -27.26 1.23
N PHE A 218 -2.15 -26.55 2.25
CA PHE A 218 -1.87 -26.83 3.67
C PHE A 218 -2.11 -28.30 4.02
N TYR A 219 -3.30 -28.83 3.72
CA TYR A 219 -3.61 -30.24 3.99
C TYR A 219 -2.64 -31.21 3.31
N ARG A 220 -2.21 -30.91 2.08
CA ARG A 220 -1.21 -31.73 1.35
C ARG A 220 0.16 -31.72 2.04
N ARG A 221 0.51 -30.66 2.76
CA ARG A 221 1.80 -30.50 3.43
C ARG A 221 1.85 -31.08 4.85
N LEU A 222 0.72 -31.19 5.55
CA LEU A 222 0.66 -31.72 6.91
C LEU A 222 1.38 -33.07 7.07
N ALA A 223 1.12 -34.03 6.17
CA ALA A 223 1.76 -35.35 6.24
C ALA A 223 3.23 -35.36 5.76
N GLN A 224 3.64 -34.35 4.99
CA GLN A 224 4.98 -34.27 4.39
C GLN A 224 6.00 -33.61 5.32
N ASN A 225 5.55 -32.65 6.13
CA ASN A 225 6.40 -31.95 7.09
C ASN A 225 5.64 -31.63 8.39
N PRO A 226 5.20 -32.66 9.15
CA PRO A 226 4.31 -32.49 10.31
C PRO A 226 4.89 -31.56 11.38
N ASN A 227 6.19 -31.64 11.64
CA ASN A 227 6.84 -30.83 12.67
C ASN A 227 6.78 -29.33 12.37
N TYR A 228 6.74 -28.93 11.09
CA TYR A 228 6.63 -27.52 10.69
C TYR A 228 5.29 -26.92 11.14
N TYR A 229 4.23 -27.72 11.10
CA TYR A 229 2.88 -27.34 11.50
C TYR A 229 2.56 -27.76 12.95
N ASN A 230 3.58 -28.12 13.75
CA ASN A 230 3.44 -28.59 15.13
C ASN A 230 2.63 -29.89 15.31
N LEU A 231 2.62 -30.78 14.32
CA LEU A 231 2.02 -32.12 14.46
C LEU A 231 3.01 -33.14 15.04
N ASN A 232 2.51 -33.96 15.95
CA ASN A 232 3.28 -35.04 16.59
C ASN A 232 3.32 -36.35 15.79
N GLY A 233 2.60 -36.43 14.66
CA GLY A 233 2.51 -37.64 13.85
C GLY A 233 1.72 -37.42 12.56
N THR A 234 1.75 -38.43 11.68
CA THR A 234 1.14 -38.38 10.34
C THR A 234 0.06 -39.43 10.12
N SER A 235 -0.37 -40.15 11.17
CA SER A 235 -1.50 -41.06 11.03
C SER A 235 -2.79 -40.30 10.77
N HIS A 236 -3.78 -40.96 10.16
CA HIS A 236 -5.10 -40.36 9.93
C HIS A 236 -5.70 -39.71 11.17
N ARG A 237 -5.49 -40.32 12.35
CA ARG A 237 -5.93 -39.75 13.63
C ARG A 237 -5.21 -38.44 13.95
N HIS A 238 -3.88 -38.38 13.86
CA HIS A 238 -3.14 -37.14 14.14
C HIS A 238 -3.55 -35.99 13.21
N LEU A 239 -3.75 -36.29 11.92
CA LEU A 239 -4.17 -35.30 10.93
C LEU A 239 -5.59 -34.82 11.21
N SER A 240 -6.52 -35.74 11.49
CA SER A 240 -7.91 -35.43 11.81
C SER A 240 -8.00 -34.59 13.08
N ASP A 241 -7.36 -35.03 14.16
CA ASP A 241 -7.35 -34.34 15.46
C ASP A 241 -6.81 -32.90 15.28
N HIS A 242 -5.71 -32.73 14.55
CA HIS A 242 -5.13 -31.41 14.29
C HIS A 242 -6.05 -30.48 13.48
N LEU A 243 -6.71 -31.00 12.44
CA LEU A 243 -7.66 -30.20 11.65
C LEU A 243 -8.89 -29.82 12.47
N SER A 244 -9.41 -30.75 13.25
CA SER A 244 -10.54 -30.49 14.16
C SER A 244 -10.17 -29.42 15.18
N ASP A 245 -9.01 -29.50 15.82
CA ASP A 245 -8.53 -28.50 16.77
C ASP A 245 -8.35 -27.13 16.09
N LEU A 246 -7.79 -27.09 14.87
CA LEU A 246 -7.60 -25.85 14.12
C LEU A 246 -8.94 -25.19 13.76
N VAL A 247 -9.91 -25.99 13.28
CA VAL A 247 -11.26 -25.52 12.96
C VAL A 247 -11.94 -25.00 14.22
N GLU A 248 -11.90 -25.74 15.32
CA GLU A 248 -12.55 -25.36 16.57
C GLU A 248 -12.00 -24.05 17.12
N ASN A 249 -10.66 -23.91 17.18
CA ASN A 249 -10.02 -22.69 17.66
C ASN A 249 -10.36 -21.49 16.77
N THR A 250 -10.28 -21.65 15.44
CA THR A 250 -10.55 -20.57 14.50
C THR A 250 -12.02 -20.12 14.56
N LEU A 251 -12.96 -21.07 14.61
CA LEU A 251 -14.39 -20.75 14.71
C LEU A 251 -14.73 -20.13 16.08
N SER A 252 -14.09 -20.58 17.16
CA SER A 252 -14.22 -19.97 18.49
C SER A 252 -13.76 -18.51 18.49
N ASP A 253 -12.63 -18.20 17.85
CA ASP A 253 -12.14 -16.82 17.74
C ASP A 253 -13.11 -15.94 16.92
N LEU A 254 -13.64 -16.48 15.82
CA LEU A 254 -14.64 -15.81 14.98
C LEU A 254 -15.98 -15.59 15.73
N GLU A 255 -16.43 -16.58 16.50
CA GLU A 255 -17.65 -16.48 17.31
C GLU A 255 -17.47 -15.45 18.44
N GLN A 256 -16.31 -15.47 19.12
CA GLN A 256 -15.98 -14.48 20.16
C GLN A 256 -15.98 -13.05 19.61
N SER A 257 -15.51 -12.89 18.37
CA SER A 257 -15.52 -11.62 17.62
C SER A 257 -16.92 -11.24 17.08
N LYS A 258 -17.93 -12.09 17.29
CA LYS A 258 -19.32 -11.92 16.82
C LYS A 258 -19.44 -11.77 15.31
N VAL A 259 -18.51 -12.36 14.55
CA VAL A 259 -18.59 -12.37 13.08
C VAL A 259 -19.37 -13.57 12.56
N ILE A 260 -19.45 -14.65 13.33
CA ILE A 260 -20.29 -15.83 13.08
C ILE A 260 -21.04 -16.23 14.35
N SER A 261 -22.05 -17.08 14.22
CA SER A 261 -22.70 -17.81 15.31
C SER A 261 -22.60 -19.31 15.09
N VAL A 262 -22.40 -20.06 16.18
CA VAL A 262 -22.42 -21.52 16.18
C VAL A 262 -23.71 -21.99 16.85
N GLU A 263 -24.56 -22.67 16.07
CA GLU A 263 -25.84 -23.23 16.53
C GLU A 263 -25.69 -24.74 16.76
N ASP A 264 -26.29 -25.26 17.84
CA ASP A 264 -26.23 -26.68 18.23
C ASP A 264 -24.81 -27.28 18.28
N GLU A 265 -23.81 -26.44 18.63
CA GLU A 265 -22.37 -26.77 18.65
C GLU A 265 -21.77 -27.20 17.28
N MET A 266 -22.53 -27.09 16.18
CA MET A 266 -22.18 -27.68 14.89
C MET A 266 -22.44 -26.76 13.69
N ASP A 267 -23.63 -26.19 13.59
CA ASP A 267 -24.07 -25.41 12.44
C ASP A 267 -23.54 -23.98 12.52
N LEU A 268 -23.17 -23.40 11.38
CA LEU A 268 -22.51 -22.11 11.28
C LEU A 268 -23.38 -21.14 10.50
N SER A 269 -23.63 -19.97 11.09
CA SER A 269 -24.38 -18.89 10.46
C SER A 269 -23.58 -17.59 10.48
N PRO A 270 -23.53 -16.83 9.35
CA PRO A 270 -22.84 -15.55 9.33
C PRO A 270 -23.63 -14.50 10.13
N LEU A 271 -22.93 -13.72 10.94
CA LEU A 271 -23.49 -12.54 11.60
C LEU A 271 -23.23 -11.28 10.79
N ASN A 272 -23.87 -10.18 11.21
CA ASN A 272 -23.76 -8.90 10.53
C ASN A 272 -22.31 -8.41 10.39
N LEU A 273 -21.49 -8.57 11.43
CA LEU A 273 -20.08 -8.19 11.38
C LEU A 273 -19.29 -9.04 10.37
N GLY A 274 -19.55 -10.34 10.28
CA GLY A 274 -18.91 -11.22 9.30
C GLY A 274 -19.30 -10.87 7.87
N MET A 275 -20.59 -10.53 7.64
CA MET A 275 -21.05 -10.04 6.34
C MET A 275 -20.31 -8.76 5.92
N ILE A 276 -20.13 -7.81 6.83
CA ILE A 276 -19.37 -6.57 6.56
C ILE A 276 -17.89 -6.90 6.26
N SER A 277 -17.26 -7.75 7.08
CA SER A 277 -15.86 -8.17 6.89
C SER A 277 -15.62 -8.78 5.52
N ALA A 278 -16.46 -9.74 5.12
CA ALA A 278 -16.36 -10.44 3.85
C ALA A 278 -16.68 -9.51 2.66
N TYR A 279 -17.68 -8.62 2.80
CA TYR A 279 -18.10 -7.72 1.72
C TYR A 279 -17.01 -6.72 1.33
N TYR A 280 -16.34 -6.11 2.31
CA TYR A 280 -15.29 -5.10 2.07
C TYR A 280 -13.87 -5.66 2.00
N TYR A 281 -13.71 -6.97 2.20
CA TYR A 281 -12.43 -7.66 2.29
C TYR A 281 -11.52 -7.03 3.36
N ILE A 282 -12.05 -6.96 4.57
CA ILE A 282 -11.41 -6.40 5.77
C ILE A 282 -11.16 -7.54 6.75
N THR A 283 -10.03 -7.49 7.46
CA THR A 283 -9.70 -8.54 8.44
C THR A 283 -10.67 -8.53 9.61
N TYR A 284 -11.05 -9.71 10.11
CA TYR A 284 -12.07 -9.82 11.16
C TYR A 284 -11.68 -9.06 12.44
N THR A 285 -10.39 -8.99 12.76
CA THR A 285 -9.83 -8.21 13.88
C THR A 285 -10.10 -6.72 13.77
N THR A 286 -10.06 -6.16 12.56
CA THR A 286 -10.40 -4.76 12.31
C THR A 286 -11.89 -4.51 12.55
N ILE A 287 -12.75 -5.44 12.13
CA ILE A 287 -14.19 -5.34 12.40
C ILE A 287 -14.51 -5.50 13.90
N GLU A 288 -13.81 -6.40 14.60
CA GLU A 288 -13.90 -6.53 16.06
C GLU A 288 -13.48 -5.23 16.76
N LEU A 289 -12.36 -4.62 16.33
CA LEU A 289 -11.91 -3.33 16.81
C LEU A 289 -12.97 -2.24 16.59
N PHE A 290 -13.58 -2.19 15.40
CA PHE A 290 -14.64 -1.23 15.08
C PHE A 290 -15.86 -1.44 15.99
N SER A 291 -16.33 -2.69 16.12
CA SER A 291 -17.48 -3.02 16.95
C SER A 291 -17.25 -2.71 18.44
N SER A 292 -16.02 -2.83 18.93
CA SER A 292 -15.67 -2.60 20.35
C SER A 292 -15.36 -1.12 20.65
N SER A 293 -14.86 -0.37 19.67
CA SER A 293 -14.39 1.01 19.87
C SER A 293 -15.39 2.08 19.45
N LEU A 294 -16.25 1.78 18.46
CA LEU A 294 -17.28 2.72 18.02
C LEU A 294 -18.41 2.78 19.04
N THR A 295 -18.89 3.99 19.33
CA THR A 295 -19.99 4.24 20.26
C THR A 295 -20.93 5.31 19.70
N ALA A 296 -22.13 5.43 20.28
CA ALA A 296 -23.08 6.48 19.94
C ALA A 296 -22.53 7.92 20.08
N LYS A 297 -21.41 8.11 20.80
CA LYS A 297 -20.76 9.41 21.06
C LYS A 297 -19.48 9.62 20.27
N THR A 298 -19.06 8.65 19.45
CA THR A 298 -17.82 8.77 18.67
C THR A 298 -17.95 9.94 17.69
N LYS A 299 -16.89 10.76 17.64
CA LYS A 299 -16.77 11.94 16.78
C LYS A 299 -15.57 11.78 15.84
N LEU A 300 -15.36 12.76 14.97
CA LEU A 300 -14.25 12.81 14.01
C LEU A 300 -12.88 12.41 14.60
N LYS A 301 -12.49 12.95 15.76
CA LYS A 301 -11.21 12.58 16.41
C LYS A 301 -11.12 11.07 16.67
N GLY A 302 -12.15 10.50 17.28
CA GLY A 302 -12.20 9.06 17.57
C GLY A 302 -12.29 8.22 16.31
N LEU A 303 -13.00 8.67 15.26
CA LEU A 303 -13.04 7.97 13.98
C LEU A 303 -11.66 7.88 13.32
N VAL A 304 -10.89 8.98 13.31
CA VAL A 304 -9.52 8.96 12.76
C VAL A 304 -8.61 8.04 13.57
N GLU A 305 -8.72 8.05 14.90
CA GLU A 305 -7.95 7.16 15.77
C GLU A 305 -8.30 5.68 15.54
N ILE A 306 -9.60 5.34 15.52
CA ILE A 306 -10.08 3.98 15.28
C ILE A 306 -9.69 3.49 13.89
N LEU A 307 -9.88 4.31 12.86
CA LEU A 307 -9.48 3.99 11.48
C LEU A 307 -7.97 3.69 11.39
N SER A 308 -7.13 4.49 12.06
CA SER A 308 -5.68 4.34 12.01
C SER A 308 -5.17 3.08 12.73
N ASN A 309 -5.97 2.52 13.64
CA ASN A 309 -5.67 1.31 14.39
C ASN A 309 -6.13 0.02 13.67
N ALA A 310 -6.65 0.11 12.44
CA ALA A 310 -7.02 -1.05 11.65
C ALA A 310 -5.80 -1.96 11.37
N SER A 311 -5.99 -3.28 11.43
CA SER A 311 -4.94 -4.29 11.19
C SER A 311 -4.37 -4.24 9.77
N GLU A 312 -5.12 -3.68 8.82
CA GLU A 312 -4.65 -3.36 7.47
C GLU A 312 -3.40 -2.47 7.45
N PHE A 313 -3.17 -1.72 8.54
CA PHE A 313 -2.01 -0.84 8.67
C PHE A 313 -0.85 -1.45 9.47
N ASP A 314 -0.96 -2.69 9.96
CA ASP A 314 0.11 -3.38 10.71
C ASP A 314 1.41 -3.48 9.91
N ASN A 315 1.28 -3.66 8.59
CA ASN A 315 2.41 -3.88 7.69
C ASN A 315 2.99 -2.58 7.09
N ILE A 316 2.50 -1.41 7.50
CA ILE A 316 3.06 -0.14 7.02
C ILE A 316 4.54 -0.08 7.45
N PRO A 317 5.48 0.07 6.50
CA PRO A 317 6.91 -0.03 6.79
C PRO A 317 7.35 1.06 7.76
N PHE A 318 8.18 0.71 8.73
CA PHE A 318 8.80 1.67 9.65
C PHE A 318 10.31 1.70 9.44
N ARG A 319 10.87 2.85 9.05
CA ARG A 319 12.29 2.97 8.66
C ARG A 319 13.09 3.68 9.76
N PRO A 320 14.40 3.43 9.91
CA PRO A 320 15.21 4.06 10.96
C PRO A 320 15.23 5.59 10.83
N GLY A 321 14.95 6.29 11.93
CA GLY A 321 14.88 7.75 11.99
C GLY A 321 13.53 8.33 11.58
N GLU A 322 12.52 7.49 11.27
CA GLU A 322 11.15 7.95 11.06
C GLU A 322 10.44 8.31 12.37
N GLU A 323 10.93 7.88 13.54
CA GLU A 323 10.34 8.22 14.84
C GLU A 323 10.28 9.74 15.08
N ASP A 324 11.39 10.44 14.82
CA ASP A 324 11.49 11.90 14.92
C ASP A 324 10.66 12.60 13.84
N LEU A 325 10.47 11.95 12.68
CA LEU A 325 9.61 12.47 11.62
C LEU A 325 8.15 12.39 12.04
N VAL A 326 7.68 11.23 12.50
CA VAL A 326 6.30 11.00 12.94
C VAL A 326 5.95 11.92 14.11
N GLU A 327 6.83 12.06 15.09
CA GLU A 327 6.63 13.00 16.20
C GLU A 327 6.45 14.44 15.70
N ARG A 328 7.32 14.90 14.79
CA ARG A 328 7.22 16.25 14.20
C ARG A 328 5.95 16.43 13.38
N LEU A 329 5.51 15.41 12.64
CA LEU A 329 4.27 15.48 11.88
C LEU A 329 3.08 15.67 12.83
N LEU A 330 2.96 14.80 13.84
CA LEU A 330 1.86 14.83 14.82
C LEU A 330 1.78 16.13 15.62
N LYS A 331 2.92 16.73 16.01
CA LYS A 331 2.95 18.02 16.73
C LYS A 331 2.28 19.16 15.97
N HIS A 332 2.17 19.05 14.65
CA HIS A 332 1.55 20.06 13.79
C HIS A 332 0.20 19.61 13.21
N CYS A 333 -0.26 18.41 13.57
CA CYS A 333 -1.54 17.88 13.13
C CYS A 333 -2.69 18.45 13.99
N PRO A 334 -3.88 18.67 13.41
CA PRO A 334 -5.00 19.28 14.14
C PRO A 334 -5.53 18.44 15.32
N LEU A 335 -5.45 17.11 15.24
CA LEU A 335 -5.92 16.20 16.27
C LEU A 335 -4.72 15.67 17.07
N THR A 336 -4.80 15.81 18.38
CA THR A 336 -3.78 15.30 19.31
C THR A 336 -3.89 13.79 19.46
N ALA A 337 -2.76 13.09 19.35
CA ALA A 337 -2.65 11.66 19.66
C ALA A 337 -2.09 11.48 21.08
N GLU A 338 -2.92 11.05 22.02
CA GLU A 338 -2.52 10.84 23.42
C GLU A 338 -1.78 9.51 23.57
N GLY A 339 -0.66 9.51 24.30
CA GLY A 339 0.12 8.27 24.54
C GLY A 339 0.78 7.66 23.30
N ALA A 340 0.92 8.44 22.22
CA ALA A 340 1.47 8.00 20.95
C ALA A 340 2.85 7.37 21.08
N LYS A 341 3.02 6.16 20.55
CA LYS A 341 4.33 5.51 20.39
C LYS A 341 4.82 5.82 18.97
N TYR A 342 5.84 6.65 18.82
CA TYR A 342 6.26 7.09 17.47
C TYR A 342 6.90 6.01 16.60
N THR A 343 7.13 4.82 17.16
CA THR A 343 7.61 3.62 16.44
C THR A 343 6.48 2.69 15.97
N ASP A 344 5.23 3.01 16.33
CA ASP A 344 4.06 2.19 16.04
C ASP A 344 3.49 2.56 14.64
N PRO A 345 3.27 1.56 13.75
CA PRO A 345 2.70 1.80 12.42
C PRO A 345 1.33 2.50 12.46
N HIS A 346 0.49 2.24 13.45
CA HIS A 346 -0.82 2.90 13.56
C HIS A 346 -0.69 4.39 13.91
N THR A 347 0.24 4.72 14.81
CA THR A 347 0.60 6.11 15.11
C THR A 347 1.10 6.85 13.86
N LYS A 348 1.90 6.18 13.03
CA LYS A 348 2.33 6.71 11.72
C LYS A 348 1.15 6.86 10.76
N ALA A 349 0.25 5.89 10.68
CA ALA A 349 -0.94 5.96 9.84
C ALA A 349 -1.82 7.16 10.20
N ASN A 350 -2.06 7.39 11.49
CA ASN A 350 -2.77 8.56 11.99
C ASN A 350 -2.09 9.87 11.57
N ALA A 351 -0.78 9.98 11.76
CA ALA A 351 -0.03 11.17 11.37
C ALA A 351 -0.15 11.47 9.87
N LEU A 352 -0.04 10.45 9.02
CA LEU A 352 -0.10 10.57 7.57
C LEU A 352 -1.52 10.87 7.05
N LEU A 353 -2.56 10.29 7.66
CA LEU A 353 -3.96 10.65 7.39
C LEU A 353 -4.23 12.12 7.70
N GLN A 354 -3.80 12.60 8.86
CA GLN A 354 -3.98 14.00 9.22
C GLN A 354 -3.18 14.96 8.31
N CYS A 355 -1.99 14.55 7.86
CA CYS A 355 -1.22 15.30 6.86
C CYS A 355 -1.95 15.37 5.51
N HIS A 356 -2.58 14.26 5.09
CA HIS A 356 -3.38 14.19 3.86
C HIS A 356 -4.56 15.15 3.92
N LEU A 357 -5.36 15.08 4.99
CA LEU A 357 -6.49 15.98 5.23
C LEU A 357 -6.07 17.46 5.33
N SER A 358 -4.84 17.72 5.77
CA SER A 358 -4.29 19.08 5.86
C SER A 358 -3.61 19.57 4.58
N ARG A 359 -3.56 18.74 3.52
CA ARG A 359 -2.75 18.95 2.30
C ARG A 359 -1.30 19.32 2.60
N ARG A 360 -0.75 18.81 3.70
CA ARG A 360 0.63 19.04 4.08
C ARG A 360 1.53 18.12 3.28
N THR A 361 2.44 18.70 2.51
CA THR A 361 3.40 17.92 1.73
C THR A 361 4.27 17.08 2.68
N VAL A 362 4.25 15.77 2.47
CA VAL A 362 5.21 14.83 3.04
C VAL A 362 6.29 14.53 2.00
N HIS A 363 7.49 14.19 2.44
CA HIS A 363 8.66 14.02 1.58
C HIS A 363 9.32 12.67 1.79
N GLY A 364 10.04 12.18 0.77
CA GLY A 364 10.81 10.95 0.86
C GLY A 364 9.94 9.70 0.80
N ASP A 365 10.30 8.69 1.58
CA ASP A 365 9.71 7.35 1.47
C ASP A 365 8.27 7.28 2.00
N VAL A 366 7.91 8.13 2.96
CA VAL A 366 6.57 8.19 3.56
C VAL A 366 5.46 8.66 2.61
N VAL A 367 5.79 9.20 1.43
CA VAL A 367 4.80 9.54 0.39
C VAL A 367 4.11 8.27 -0.12
N GLY A 368 4.87 7.18 -0.28
CA GLY A 368 4.32 5.89 -0.70
C GLY A 368 3.39 5.33 0.37
N ASP A 369 3.85 5.37 1.62
CA ASP A 369 3.08 4.90 2.78
C ASP A 369 1.75 5.68 2.92
N GLN A 370 1.78 7.01 2.77
CA GLN A 370 0.56 7.83 2.80
C GLN A 370 -0.42 7.43 1.69
N ARG A 371 0.06 7.15 0.47
CA ARG A 371 -0.79 6.70 -0.64
C ARG A 371 -1.45 5.37 -0.33
N GLU A 372 -0.70 4.43 0.25
CA GLU A 372 -1.22 3.13 0.65
C GLU A 372 -2.30 3.26 1.73
N ILE A 373 -2.03 4.04 2.78
CA ILE A 373 -2.96 4.30 3.86
C ILE A 373 -4.26 4.93 3.35
N VAL A 374 -4.15 5.99 2.55
CA VAL A 374 -5.31 6.68 1.95
C VAL A 374 -6.08 5.75 1.02
N GLY A 375 -5.38 4.92 0.23
CA GLY A 375 -5.99 3.97 -0.69
C GLY A 375 -6.85 2.90 -0.01
N GLN A 376 -6.46 2.46 1.20
CA GLN A 376 -7.23 1.49 1.97
C GLN A 376 -8.31 2.13 2.86
N SER A 377 -8.21 3.43 3.16
CA SER A 377 -9.09 4.09 4.14
C SER A 377 -10.56 4.14 3.74
N LEU A 378 -10.88 4.21 2.43
CA LEU A 378 -12.27 4.33 1.98
C LEU A 378 -13.10 3.07 2.28
N ARG A 379 -12.56 1.88 1.99
CA ARG A 379 -13.24 0.62 2.33
C ARG A 379 -13.43 0.45 3.83
N LEU A 380 -12.43 0.85 4.62
CA LEU A 380 -12.48 0.79 6.09
C LEU A 380 -13.54 1.73 6.65
N LEU A 381 -13.69 2.93 6.09
CA LEU A 381 -14.72 3.88 6.49
C LEU A 381 -16.12 3.43 6.08
N GLN A 382 -16.28 2.82 4.91
CA GLN A 382 -17.55 2.21 4.50
C GLN A 382 -17.96 1.11 5.48
N ALA A 383 -17.04 0.24 5.88
CA ALA A 383 -17.29 -0.73 6.93
C ALA A 383 -17.61 -0.07 8.29
N CYS A 384 -16.94 1.02 8.67
CA CYS A 384 -17.31 1.79 9.86
C CYS A 384 -18.76 2.28 9.78
N VAL A 385 -19.18 2.84 8.64
CA VAL A 385 -20.57 3.28 8.42
C VAL A 385 -21.55 2.13 8.63
N ASP A 386 -21.27 0.95 8.09
CA ASP A 386 -22.15 -0.21 8.20
C ASP A 386 -22.20 -0.80 9.62
N VAL A 387 -21.08 -0.83 10.34
CA VAL A 387 -21.04 -1.24 11.77
C VAL A 387 -21.85 -0.26 12.63
N ILE A 388 -21.72 1.04 12.38
CA ILE A 388 -22.43 2.10 13.12
C ILE A 388 -23.92 2.08 12.80
N SER A 389 -24.30 1.93 11.53
CA SER A 389 -25.70 1.93 11.09
C SER A 389 -26.44 0.73 11.67
N SER A 390 -25.78 -0.43 11.74
CA SER A 390 -26.30 -1.64 12.39
C SER A 390 -26.54 -1.45 13.89
N SER A 391 -25.81 -0.53 14.52
CA SER A 391 -25.98 -0.15 15.93
C SER A 391 -27.00 0.98 16.14
N GLY A 392 -27.54 1.56 15.06
CA GLY A 392 -28.56 2.61 15.10
C GLY A 392 -28.05 4.00 15.54
N TRP A 393 -26.77 4.32 15.32
CA TRP A 393 -26.21 5.61 15.74
C TRP A 393 -26.07 6.60 14.57
N LEU A 394 -26.99 7.56 14.50
CA LEU A 394 -27.03 8.54 13.41
C LEU A 394 -25.78 9.43 13.32
N ASN A 395 -25.39 10.10 14.42
CA ASN A 395 -24.33 11.10 14.38
C ASN A 395 -22.96 10.51 13.99
N PRO A 396 -22.51 9.37 14.55
CA PRO A 396 -21.25 8.76 14.12
C PRO A 396 -21.30 8.26 12.67
N ALA A 397 -22.46 7.83 12.17
CA ALA A 397 -22.61 7.36 10.79
C ALA A 397 -22.42 8.52 9.80
N LEU A 398 -23.07 9.65 10.05
CA LEU A 398 -22.88 10.88 9.27
C LEU A 398 -21.43 11.35 9.32
N ALA A 399 -20.81 11.36 10.51
CA ALA A 399 -19.41 11.75 10.65
C ALA A 399 -18.45 10.81 9.90
N ALA A 400 -18.74 9.51 9.79
CA ALA A 400 -17.95 8.57 9.00
C ALA A 400 -18.15 8.76 7.49
N MET A 401 -19.36 9.10 7.05
CA MET A 401 -19.64 9.49 5.65
C MET A 401 -18.90 10.79 5.29
N GLU A 402 -18.94 11.80 6.16
CA GLU A 402 -18.21 13.06 6.01
C GLU A 402 -16.70 12.81 5.97
N LEU A 403 -16.16 11.95 6.85
CA LEU A 403 -14.74 11.59 6.83
C LEU A 403 -14.36 10.89 5.51
N SER A 404 -15.26 10.11 4.91
CA SER A 404 -15.02 9.50 3.59
C SER A 404 -14.89 10.56 2.49
N GLN A 405 -15.74 11.60 2.53
CA GLN A 405 -15.66 12.75 1.62
C GLN A 405 -14.38 13.56 1.86
N MET A 406 -14.03 13.79 3.13
CA MET A 406 -12.80 14.49 3.54
C MET A 406 -11.53 13.79 3.05
N ILE A 407 -11.45 12.46 3.17
CA ILE A 407 -10.32 11.67 2.65
C ILE A 407 -10.28 11.76 1.12
N THR A 408 -11.42 11.64 0.45
CA THR A 408 -11.50 11.73 -1.02
C THR A 408 -11.00 13.09 -1.53
N GLN A 409 -11.42 14.18 -0.87
CA GLN A 409 -11.10 15.56 -1.27
C GLN A 409 -9.84 16.13 -0.61
N ALA A 410 -9.19 15.35 0.26
CA ALA A 410 -8.01 15.74 1.03
C ALA A 410 -8.20 17.10 1.75
N MET A 411 -9.25 17.22 2.56
CA MET A 411 -9.57 18.46 3.29
C MET A 411 -10.28 18.19 4.61
N TRP A 412 -10.26 19.16 5.53
CA TRP A 412 -11.02 19.09 6.78
C TRP A 412 -12.46 19.58 6.59
N GLU A 413 -13.38 19.12 7.44
CA GLU A 413 -14.80 19.56 7.49
C GLU A 413 -14.96 21.09 7.52
N ARG A 414 -14.06 21.78 8.25
CA ARG A 414 -14.06 23.25 8.42
C ARG A 414 -13.44 24.02 7.26
N ASP A 415 -12.83 23.35 6.29
CA ASP A 415 -12.23 24.01 5.13
C ASP A 415 -13.32 24.40 4.11
N SER A 416 -13.07 25.43 3.30
CA SER A 416 -14.03 25.90 2.28
C SER A 416 -14.34 24.81 1.25
N PRO A 417 -15.61 24.54 0.90
CA PRO A 417 -16.00 23.59 -0.15
C PRO A 417 -15.33 23.86 -1.49
N LEU A 418 -14.97 25.12 -1.77
CA LEU A 418 -14.28 25.52 -3.00
C LEU A 418 -12.91 24.86 -3.15
N MET A 419 -12.29 24.43 -2.05
CA MET A 419 -11.00 23.74 -2.10
C MET A 419 -11.06 22.37 -2.77
N GLN A 420 -12.24 21.81 -2.99
CA GLN A 420 -12.43 20.59 -3.79
C GLN A 420 -12.05 20.81 -5.26
N LEU A 421 -12.12 22.04 -5.74
CA LEU A 421 -11.76 22.39 -7.12
C LEU A 421 -10.24 22.45 -7.29
N PRO A 422 -9.71 22.01 -8.45
CA PRO A 422 -8.28 22.05 -8.72
C PRO A 422 -7.77 23.50 -8.68
N HIS A 423 -6.51 23.68 -8.28
CA HIS A 423 -5.83 24.97 -8.21
C HIS A 423 -6.37 25.97 -7.17
N VAL A 424 -7.47 25.67 -6.46
CA VAL A 424 -8.02 26.53 -5.41
C VAL A 424 -7.25 26.33 -4.10
N SER A 425 -6.40 27.30 -3.76
CA SER A 425 -5.67 27.35 -2.49
C SER A 425 -6.55 27.86 -1.34
N LYS A 426 -6.10 27.71 -0.09
CA LYS A 426 -6.77 28.30 1.10
C LYS A 426 -6.93 29.82 0.96
N GLU A 427 -5.96 30.50 0.36
CA GLU A 427 -5.99 31.94 0.12
C GLU A 427 -7.02 32.33 -0.94
N THR A 428 -7.08 31.56 -2.04
CA THR A 428 -8.05 31.75 -3.12
C THR A 428 -9.47 31.53 -2.60
N ALA A 429 -9.69 30.44 -1.86
CA ALA A 429 -10.96 30.13 -1.24
C ALA A 429 -11.40 31.23 -0.25
N ALA A 430 -10.49 31.74 0.59
CA ALA A 430 -10.80 32.83 1.51
C ALA A 430 -11.16 34.14 0.80
N THR A 431 -10.59 34.40 -0.38
CA THR A 431 -10.92 35.55 -1.22
C THR A 431 -12.32 35.40 -1.82
N ALA A 432 -12.65 34.20 -2.32
CA ALA A 432 -13.98 33.86 -2.82
C ALA A 432 -15.06 33.98 -1.73
N THR A 433 -14.81 33.47 -0.53
CA THR A 433 -15.74 33.61 0.61
C THR A 433 -15.98 35.08 0.96
N LYS A 434 -14.94 35.94 0.93
CA LYS A 434 -15.11 37.39 1.15
C LYS A 434 -15.94 38.08 0.06
N ALA A 435 -15.95 37.51 -1.15
CA ALA A 435 -16.78 37.97 -2.26
C ALA A 435 -18.21 37.40 -2.23
N GLY A 436 -18.57 36.61 -1.21
CA GLY A 436 -19.89 35.99 -1.08
C GLY A 436 -20.06 34.67 -1.83
N VAL A 437 -18.96 34.06 -2.27
CA VAL A 437 -18.95 32.76 -2.96
C VAL A 437 -18.53 31.69 -1.94
N GLU A 438 -19.48 30.90 -1.47
CA GLU A 438 -19.27 29.92 -0.40
C GLU A 438 -19.40 28.46 -0.88
N SER A 439 -20.06 28.24 -2.02
CA SER A 439 -20.30 26.93 -2.62
C SER A 439 -19.77 26.80 -4.06
N VAL A 440 -19.62 25.56 -4.53
CA VAL A 440 -19.29 25.28 -5.93
C VAL A 440 -20.40 25.78 -6.87
N PHE A 441 -21.66 25.74 -6.44
CA PHE A 441 -22.80 26.27 -7.19
C PHE A 441 -22.74 27.79 -7.33
N ASP A 442 -22.39 28.51 -6.25
CA ASP A 442 -22.23 29.97 -6.30
C ASP A 442 -21.17 30.34 -7.34
N LEU A 443 -20.07 29.59 -7.40
CA LEU A 443 -19.00 29.80 -8.38
C LEU A 443 -19.46 29.49 -9.82
N LEU A 444 -20.31 28.47 -10.01
CA LEU A 444 -20.90 28.12 -11.31
C LEU A 444 -21.89 29.18 -11.80
N ASP A 445 -22.61 29.83 -10.89
CA ASP A 445 -23.58 30.88 -11.22
C ASP A 445 -22.93 32.25 -11.49
N MET A 446 -21.65 32.43 -11.14
CA MET A 446 -20.92 33.66 -11.46
C MET A 446 -20.76 33.87 -12.98
N GLU A 447 -20.80 35.14 -13.41
CA GLU A 447 -20.38 35.52 -14.75
C GLU A 447 -18.90 35.22 -14.99
N ASP A 448 -18.55 34.82 -16.21
CA ASP A 448 -17.21 34.33 -16.56
C ASP A 448 -16.10 35.37 -16.28
N ASP A 449 -16.36 36.65 -16.54
CA ASP A 449 -15.40 37.74 -16.29
C ASP A 449 -15.14 37.92 -14.78
N ALA A 450 -16.20 37.92 -13.98
CA ALA A 450 -16.09 38.02 -12.52
C ALA A 450 -15.40 36.79 -11.92
N ARG A 451 -15.68 35.59 -12.46
CA ARG A 451 -15.02 34.34 -12.04
C ARG A 451 -13.52 34.37 -12.37
N ARG A 452 -13.15 34.84 -13.57
CA ARG A 452 -11.75 35.00 -14.00
C ARG A 452 -10.99 35.95 -13.09
N GLU A 453 -11.58 37.10 -12.78
CA GLU A 453 -10.98 38.10 -11.90
C GLU A 453 -10.82 37.57 -10.47
N LEU A 454 -11.84 36.88 -9.95
CA LEU A 454 -11.84 36.33 -8.59
C LEU A 454 -10.78 35.23 -8.40
N LEU A 455 -10.70 34.29 -9.34
CA LEU A 455 -9.81 33.13 -9.22
C LEU A 455 -8.37 33.48 -9.60
N ASN A 456 -8.15 34.46 -10.47
CA ASN A 456 -6.83 34.88 -10.96
C ASN A 456 -5.96 33.68 -11.44
N MET A 457 -6.56 32.85 -12.30
CA MET A 457 -5.97 31.62 -12.82
C MET A 457 -5.69 31.73 -14.33
N SER A 458 -4.75 30.92 -14.83
CA SER A 458 -4.55 30.78 -16.28
C SER A 458 -5.75 30.10 -16.96
N ASP A 459 -5.92 30.27 -18.27
CA ASP A 459 -7.01 29.64 -19.03
C ASP A 459 -7.03 28.11 -18.89
N GLN A 460 -5.85 27.48 -18.81
CA GLN A 460 -5.75 26.03 -18.59
C GLN A 460 -6.26 25.62 -17.21
N GLN A 461 -5.90 26.37 -16.16
CA GLN A 461 -6.37 26.10 -14.81
C GLN A 461 -7.88 26.33 -14.68
N LEU A 462 -8.42 27.37 -15.32
CA LEU A 462 -9.86 27.62 -15.39
C LEU A 462 -10.60 26.49 -16.12
N ALA A 463 -10.01 25.94 -17.19
CA ALA A 463 -10.58 24.77 -17.87
C ALA A 463 -10.62 23.53 -16.95
N ASP A 464 -9.57 23.30 -16.15
CA ASP A 464 -9.56 22.21 -15.16
C ASP A 464 -10.63 22.42 -14.08
N VAL A 465 -10.80 23.67 -13.59
CA VAL A 465 -11.84 24.04 -12.62
C VAL A 465 -13.23 23.80 -13.19
N ALA A 466 -13.51 24.28 -14.41
CA ALA A 466 -14.79 24.10 -15.07
C ALA A 466 -15.10 22.60 -15.28
N LYS A 467 -14.10 21.81 -15.67
CA LYS A 467 -14.24 20.35 -15.81
C LYS A 467 -14.59 19.68 -14.48
N ALA A 468 -13.98 20.10 -13.38
CA ALA A 468 -14.27 19.57 -12.05
C ALA A 468 -15.67 19.99 -11.57
N ALA A 469 -16.03 21.26 -11.71
CA ALA A 469 -17.32 21.79 -11.32
C ALA A 469 -18.47 21.14 -12.10
N ASN A 470 -18.31 20.87 -13.41
CA ASN A 470 -19.30 20.14 -14.21
C ASN A 470 -19.49 18.67 -13.81
N ARG A 471 -18.53 18.08 -13.08
CA ARG A 471 -18.66 16.72 -12.51
C ARG A 471 -19.20 16.73 -11.09
N TYR A 472 -19.34 17.91 -10.49
CA TYR A 472 -19.90 18.05 -9.15
C TYR A 472 -21.36 17.59 -9.18
N PRO A 473 -21.80 16.73 -8.24
CA PRO A 473 -23.16 16.22 -8.26
C PRO A 473 -24.20 17.33 -8.05
N ASP A 474 -25.15 17.45 -8.97
CA ASP A 474 -26.38 18.21 -8.82
C ASP A 474 -27.55 17.22 -8.84
N ILE A 475 -28.11 16.94 -7.67
CA ILE A 475 -29.09 15.87 -7.44
C ILE A 475 -30.30 16.47 -6.73
N GLN A 476 -31.50 16.25 -7.24
CA GLN A 476 -32.75 16.73 -6.66
C GLN A 476 -33.47 15.59 -5.97
N LEU A 477 -33.64 15.70 -4.65
CA LEU A 477 -34.32 14.68 -3.86
C LEU A 477 -35.83 14.97 -3.77
N ASN A 478 -36.64 13.98 -4.11
CA ASN A 478 -38.06 13.91 -3.79
C ASN A 478 -38.33 12.70 -2.91
N TYR A 479 -39.23 12.85 -1.93
CA TYR A 479 -39.64 11.71 -1.10
C TYR A 479 -41.14 11.73 -0.82
N LYS A 480 -41.72 10.55 -0.63
CA LYS A 480 -43.11 10.39 -0.17
C LYS A 480 -43.23 9.25 0.84
N VAL A 481 -44.10 9.43 1.82
CA VAL A 481 -44.50 8.37 2.75
C VAL A 481 -45.68 7.64 2.13
N VAL A 482 -45.54 6.33 1.92
CA VAL A 482 -46.63 5.50 1.37
C VAL A 482 -47.71 5.33 2.44
N ASP A 483 -48.97 5.53 2.05
CA ASP A 483 -50.15 5.39 2.92
C ASP A 483 -50.03 6.16 4.25
N GLN A 484 -49.55 7.41 4.18
CA GLN A 484 -49.23 8.25 5.34
C GLN A 484 -50.36 8.37 6.38
N ASP A 485 -51.61 8.31 5.94
CA ASP A 485 -52.79 8.44 6.80
C ASP A 485 -53.21 7.10 7.47
N GLU A 486 -52.60 5.97 7.09
CA GLU A 486 -52.93 4.61 7.55
C GLU A 486 -51.82 3.99 8.42
N VAL A 487 -51.06 4.81 9.17
CA VAL A 487 -49.95 4.33 10.02
C VAL A 487 -50.39 4.19 11.48
N ALA A 488 -50.26 2.99 12.04
CA ALA A 488 -50.41 2.71 13.47
C ALA A 488 -49.09 2.33 14.15
N ALA A 489 -49.09 2.31 15.48
CA ALA A 489 -47.92 1.94 16.27
C ALA A 489 -47.56 0.46 16.04
N GLY A 490 -46.33 0.22 15.59
CA GLY A 490 -45.82 -1.13 15.27
C GLY A 490 -45.85 -1.47 13.78
N ASP A 491 -46.42 -0.60 12.94
CA ASP A 491 -46.48 -0.82 11.50
C ASP A 491 -45.13 -0.53 10.82
N ASN A 492 -44.88 -1.23 9.72
CA ASN A 492 -43.76 -0.93 8.83
C ASN A 492 -44.10 0.29 7.98
N VAL A 493 -43.36 1.39 8.19
CA VAL A 493 -43.50 2.62 7.39
C VAL A 493 -42.58 2.57 6.18
N THR A 494 -43.12 2.78 4.98
CA THR A 494 -42.34 2.82 3.74
C THR A 494 -42.16 4.27 3.27
N ILE A 495 -40.90 4.69 3.12
CA ILE A 495 -40.53 5.99 2.54
C ILE A 495 -39.91 5.73 1.18
N GLN A 496 -40.55 6.22 0.11
CA GLN A 496 -40.00 6.15 -1.23
C GLN A 496 -39.21 7.43 -1.51
N VAL A 497 -37.94 7.27 -1.93
CA VAL A 497 -37.04 8.37 -2.31
C VAL A 497 -36.73 8.25 -3.79
N GLU A 498 -36.83 9.37 -4.51
CA GLU A 498 -36.46 9.53 -5.92
C GLU A 498 -35.34 10.58 -5.98
N LEU A 499 -34.21 10.21 -6.61
CA LEU A 499 -33.00 11.03 -6.75
C LEU A 499 -32.79 11.47 -8.19
#